data_AF-A0A1F5J4T5-F1
#
_entry.id   AF-A0A1F5J4T5-F1
#
_cell.length_a   1.000
_cell.length_b   1.000
_cell.length_c   1.000
_cell.angle_alpha   90.00
_cell.angle_beta   90.00
_cell.angle_gamma   90.00
#
_symmetry.space_group_name_H-M   'P 1'
#
loop_
_entity.id
_entity.type
_entity.pdbx_description
1 polymer ?
#
loop_
_entity_poly.entity_id
_entity_poly.type
_entity_poly.pdbx_seq_one_letter_code
_entity_poly.pdbx_strand_id
1 'polypeptide(L)'
;MFIRAKRVGFYYPVRNEADTREIFSRSLGLGKEVYFPRVSGTGLTFHRILDLNELKPGKFGIPEPDSSSSSIAPEDLDLILIPGIAFDGSGARLGYGKGYYDRLLVNVPLNRRAALAYSLQMSDSLPCGETDLSAGLVVTESGIIFCGIKGRIKEGGKQHD
;
A
#
# COMPACT_ATOMS: atom_id res chain seq x y z
N MET A 1 0.77 -12.10 -6.67
CA MET A 1 0.25 -10.72 -6.72
C MET A 1 1.17 -9.84 -7.57
N PHE A 2 2.33 -9.40 -7.06
CA PHE A 2 3.24 -8.47 -7.75
C PHE A 2 3.68 -8.87 -9.17
N ILE A 3 4.09 -10.13 -9.37
CA ILE A 3 4.54 -10.62 -10.70
C ILE A 3 3.50 -10.39 -11.79
N ARG A 4 2.21 -10.63 -11.48
CA ARG A 4 1.09 -10.52 -12.43
C ARG A 4 0.54 -9.09 -12.58
N ALA A 5 0.81 -8.21 -11.60
CA ALA A 5 0.34 -6.83 -11.63
C ALA A 5 1.03 -6.06 -12.77
N LYS A 6 0.25 -5.44 -13.67
CA LYS A 6 0.76 -4.60 -14.75
C LYS A 6 0.78 -3.14 -14.34
N ARG A 7 -0.24 -2.70 -13.60
CA ARG A 7 -0.40 -1.32 -13.11
C ARG A 7 -0.25 -1.30 -11.60
N VAL A 8 0.80 -0.64 -11.10
CA VAL A 8 1.15 -0.63 -9.67
C VAL A 8 1.15 0.79 -9.14
N GLY A 9 0.33 1.04 -8.13
CA GLY A 9 0.36 2.28 -7.35
C GLY A 9 1.42 2.22 -6.28
N PHE A 10 2.26 3.24 -6.21
CA PHE A 10 3.31 3.42 -5.22
C PHE A 10 2.95 4.55 -4.27
N TYR A 11 3.74 4.73 -3.22
CA TYR A 11 3.84 5.97 -2.48
C TYR A 11 5.28 6.45 -2.53
N TYR A 12 5.48 7.76 -2.41
CA TYR A 12 6.81 8.31 -2.16
C TYR A 12 7.10 8.20 -0.66
N PRO A 13 8.15 7.45 -0.25
CA PRO A 13 8.41 7.20 1.15
C PRO A 13 8.79 8.50 1.86
N VAL A 14 8.13 8.79 2.98
CA VAL A 14 8.48 9.92 3.84
C VAL A 14 8.83 9.46 5.25
N ARG A 15 9.86 10.10 5.82
CA ARG A 15 10.32 9.89 7.19
C ARG A 15 10.62 8.41 7.49
N ASN A 16 9.73 7.72 8.22
CA ASN A 16 9.93 6.36 8.72
C ASN A 16 9.11 5.32 7.95
N GLU A 17 8.55 5.68 6.79
CA GLU A 17 7.92 4.71 5.91
C GLU A 17 8.97 3.83 5.23
N ALA A 18 8.59 2.60 4.86
CA ALA A 18 9.48 1.70 4.13
C ALA A 18 9.84 2.28 2.75
N ASP A 19 11.10 2.11 2.34
CA ASP A 19 11.56 2.69 1.07
C ASP A 19 11.05 1.86 -0.13
N THR A 20 10.35 2.53 -1.04
CA THR A 20 9.78 1.90 -2.25
C THR A 20 10.59 2.17 -3.51
N ARG A 21 11.66 2.99 -3.44
CA ARG A 21 12.38 3.49 -4.63
C ARG A 21 13.10 2.38 -5.40
N GLU A 22 13.64 1.39 -4.72
CA GLU A 22 14.25 0.24 -5.41
C GLU A 22 13.19 -0.62 -6.11
N ILE A 23 12.04 -0.82 -5.47
CA ILE A 23 10.92 -1.59 -6.03
C ILE A 23 10.33 -0.87 -7.24
N PHE A 24 10.31 0.47 -7.21
CA PHE A 24 9.97 1.30 -8.35
C PHE A 24 10.89 1.00 -9.55
N SER A 25 12.21 1.09 -9.38
CA SER A 25 13.18 0.85 -10.47
C SER A 25 13.05 -0.57 -11.04
N ARG A 26 12.88 -1.57 -10.17
CA ARG A 26 12.65 -2.95 -10.59
C ARG A 26 11.32 -3.11 -11.34
N SER A 27 10.27 -2.39 -10.94
CA SER A 27 8.95 -2.48 -11.59
C SER A 27 9.00 -1.95 -13.02
N LEU A 28 9.70 -0.84 -13.25
CA LEU A 28 9.95 -0.32 -14.60
C LEU A 28 10.76 -1.31 -15.45
N GLY A 29 11.83 -1.90 -14.90
CA GLY A 29 12.61 -2.93 -15.60
C GLY A 29 11.83 -4.19 -15.96
N LEU A 30 10.74 -4.48 -15.23
CA LEU A 30 9.79 -5.57 -15.51
C LEU A 30 8.67 -5.17 -16.49
N GLY A 31 8.72 -3.96 -17.07
CA GLY A 31 7.72 -3.46 -18.01
C GLY A 31 6.37 -3.12 -17.37
N LYS A 32 6.34 -2.85 -16.06
CA LYS A 32 5.12 -2.44 -15.35
C LYS A 32 4.87 -0.95 -15.53
N GLU A 33 3.60 -0.57 -15.52
CA GLU A 33 3.16 0.81 -15.42
C GLU A 33 3.13 1.21 -13.95
N VAL A 34 3.89 2.25 -13.60
CA VAL A 34 4.05 2.70 -12.22
C VAL A 34 3.37 4.06 -12.04
N TYR A 35 2.61 4.18 -10.96
CA TYR A 35 1.83 5.37 -10.65
C TYR A 35 2.14 5.88 -9.25
N PHE A 36 2.27 7.20 -9.11
CA PHE A 36 2.42 7.88 -7.82
C PHE A 36 1.18 8.71 -7.49
N PRO A 37 0.87 8.90 -6.20
CA PRO A 37 -0.33 9.60 -5.79
C PRO A 37 -0.09 11.11 -5.85
N ARG A 38 -1.13 11.84 -6.22
CA ARG A 38 -1.22 13.29 -6.16
C ARG A 38 -2.46 13.65 -5.37
N VAL A 39 -2.37 14.67 -4.51
CA VAL A 39 -3.55 15.18 -3.82
C VAL A 39 -4.47 15.91 -4.80
N SER A 40 -5.73 15.45 -4.87
CA SER A 40 -6.80 16.09 -5.63
C SER A 40 -8.01 16.31 -4.70
N GLY A 41 -8.26 17.57 -4.32
CA GLY A 41 -9.26 17.92 -3.31
C GLY A 41 -8.99 17.25 -1.96
N THR A 42 -9.92 16.41 -1.52
CA THR A 42 -9.83 15.62 -0.28
C THR A 42 -9.29 14.20 -0.50
N GLY A 43 -9.09 13.78 -1.74
CA GLY A 43 -8.64 12.44 -2.13
C GLY A 43 -7.25 12.41 -2.77
N LEU A 44 -6.92 11.27 -3.36
CA LEU A 44 -5.70 11.04 -4.13
C LEU A 44 -6.08 10.54 -5.53
N THR A 45 -5.38 11.02 -6.55
CA THR A 45 -5.37 10.45 -7.90
C THR A 45 -4.00 9.85 -8.16
N PHE A 46 -3.94 8.77 -8.95
CA PHE A 46 -2.68 8.13 -9.31
C PHE A 46 -2.26 8.55 -10.71
N HIS A 47 -1.04 9.06 -10.86
CA HIS A 47 -0.51 9.49 -12.15
C HIS A 47 0.74 8.70 -12.51
N ARG A 48 0.83 8.33 -13.79
CA ARG A 48 1.94 7.55 -14.32
C ARG A 48 3.21 8.38 -14.29
N ILE A 49 4.32 7.75 -13.91
CA ILE A 49 5.67 8.29 -14.06
C ILE A 49 6.57 7.23 -14.69
N LEU A 50 7.64 7.67 -15.36
CA LEU A 50 8.68 6.82 -15.94
C LEU A 50 10.03 7.02 -15.24
N ASP A 51 10.20 8.13 -14.53
CA ASP A 51 11.39 8.47 -13.74
C ASP A 51 10.98 9.20 -12.44
N LEU A 52 11.70 8.96 -11.34
CA LEU A 52 11.46 9.67 -10.07
C LEU A 52 11.71 11.18 -10.17
N ASN A 53 12.53 11.63 -11.13
CA ASN A 53 12.80 13.05 -11.40
C ASN A 53 11.58 13.81 -11.96
N GLU A 54 10.55 13.10 -12.42
CA GLU A 54 9.25 13.67 -12.79
C GLU A 54 8.47 14.15 -11.56
N LEU A 55 8.76 13.62 -10.38
CA LEU A 55 8.14 14.07 -9.13
C LEU A 55 8.66 15.46 -8.76
N LYS A 56 7.73 16.38 -8.48
CA LYS A 56 8.03 17.75 -8.05
C LYS A 56 7.52 17.97 -6.63
N PRO A 57 8.06 18.95 -5.88
CA PRO A 57 7.53 19.30 -4.57
C PRO A 57 6.02 19.54 -4.64
N GLY A 58 5.25 18.74 -3.90
CA GLY A 58 3.80 18.75 -3.91
C GLY A 58 3.22 19.15 -2.55
N LYS A 59 1.97 18.73 -2.30
CA LYS A 59 1.28 19.06 -1.05
C LYS A 59 2.01 18.49 0.17
N PHE A 60 2.04 19.27 1.26
CA PHE A 60 2.73 18.91 2.51
C PHE A 60 4.25 18.66 2.36
N GLY A 61 4.85 19.14 1.27
CA GLY A 61 6.27 18.91 0.98
C GLY A 61 6.57 17.49 0.48
N ILE A 62 5.54 16.70 0.15
CA ILE A 62 5.68 15.35 -0.40
C ILE A 62 5.80 15.49 -1.92
N PRO A 63 6.79 14.85 -2.58
CA PRO A 63 6.89 14.85 -4.03
C PRO A 63 5.66 14.23 -4.70
N GLU A 64 5.10 14.93 -5.69
CA GLU A 64 3.92 14.52 -6.45
C GLU A 64 4.21 14.58 -7.97
N PRO A 65 3.56 13.73 -8.77
CA PRO A 65 3.62 13.81 -10.23
C PRO A 65 2.89 15.06 -10.74
N ASP A 66 3.22 15.48 -11.97
CA ASP A 66 2.56 16.60 -12.65
C ASP A 66 1.07 16.28 -12.91
N SER A 67 0.19 17.26 -12.71
CA SER A 67 -1.25 17.08 -12.94
C SER A 67 -1.63 16.78 -14.39
N SER A 68 -0.77 17.14 -15.35
CA SER A 68 -0.94 16.84 -16.78
C SER A 68 -0.58 15.39 -17.15
N SER A 69 0.09 14.66 -16.25
CA SER A 69 0.45 13.26 -16.48
C SER A 69 -0.80 12.38 -16.51
N SER A 70 -0.78 11.34 -17.34
CA SER A 70 -1.88 10.37 -17.45
C SER A 70 -2.24 9.82 -16.07
N SER A 71 -3.52 9.92 -15.72
CA SER A 71 -4.04 9.47 -14.43
C SER A 71 -4.89 8.21 -14.57
N ILE A 72 -5.01 7.49 -13.46
CA ILE A 72 -5.80 6.28 -13.32
C ILE A 72 -6.54 6.30 -11.98
N ALA A 73 -7.74 5.72 -11.96
CA ALA A 73 -8.50 5.56 -10.72
C ALA A 73 -7.86 4.46 -9.85
N PRO A 74 -7.89 4.58 -8.50
CA PRO A 74 -7.33 3.58 -7.60
C PRO A 74 -7.86 2.14 -7.83
N GLU A 75 -9.14 2.00 -8.16
CA GLU A 75 -9.82 0.72 -8.45
C GLU A 75 -9.29 0.00 -9.70
N ASP A 76 -8.68 0.75 -10.63
CA ASP A 76 -8.10 0.22 -11.86
C ASP A 76 -6.64 -0.22 -11.68
N LEU A 77 -6.03 0.02 -10.51
CA LEU A 77 -4.71 -0.51 -10.20
C LEU A 77 -4.80 -2.00 -9.84
N ASP A 78 -3.82 -2.77 -10.33
CA ASP A 78 -3.75 -4.20 -10.07
C ASP A 78 -3.16 -4.48 -8.66
N LEU A 79 -2.36 -3.54 -8.17
CA LEU A 79 -1.71 -3.56 -6.86
C LEU A 79 -1.46 -2.11 -6.40
N ILE A 80 -1.71 -1.82 -5.13
CA ILE A 80 -1.35 -0.56 -4.48
C ILE A 80 -0.45 -0.87 -3.29
N LEU A 81 0.74 -0.28 -3.29
CA LEU A 81 1.60 -0.19 -2.13
C LEU A 81 1.05 0.93 -1.23
N ILE A 82 0.69 0.58 0.00
CA ILE A 82 0.15 1.54 0.96
C ILE A 82 1.20 1.86 2.03
N PRO A 83 1.37 3.14 2.41
CA PRO A 83 2.30 3.55 3.45
C PRO A 83 1.73 3.33 4.84
N GLY A 84 2.63 3.31 5.82
CA GLY A 84 2.31 3.30 7.23
C GLY A 84 3.58 3.39 8.07
N ILE A 85 3.43 3.85 9.31
CA ILE A 85 4.51 3.92 10.29
C ILE A 85 4.46 2.77 11.30
N ALA A 86 3.31 2.11 11.43
CA ALA A 86 3.14 0.89 12.18
C ALA A 86 2.05 0.01 11.54
N PHE A 87 2.16 -1.30 11.72
CA PHE A 87 1.21 -2.31 11.26
C PHE A 87 1.02 -3.39 12.33
N ASP A 88 -0.09 -4.14 12.26
CA ASP A 88 -0.28 -5.36 13.07
C ASP A 88 -0.60 -6.59 12.20
N GLY A 89 -0.70 -7.76 12.84
CA GLY A 89 -0.97 -9.02 12.16
C GLY A 89 -2.32 -9.09 11.45
N SER A 90 -3.28 -8.23 11.81
CA SER A 90 -4.57 -8.13 11.13
C SER A 90 -4.51 -7.28 9.85
N GLY A 91 -3.39 -6.58 9.62
CA GLY A 91 -3.21 -5.62 8.54
C GLY A 91 -3.70 -4.22 8.90
N ALA A 92 -4.07 -3.96 10.16
CA ALA A 92 -4.32 -2.60 10.62
C ALA A 92 -3.04 -1.78 10.44
N ARG A 93 -3.21 -0.47 10.21
CA ARG A 93 -2.10 0.42 9.92
C ARG A 93 -2.26 1.75 10.64
N LEU A 94 -1.15 2.31 11.10
CA LEU A 94 -1.08 3.67 11.58
C LEU A 94 -0.35 4.53 10.53
N GLY A 95 -0.96 5.64 10.12
CA GLY A 95 -0.33 6.63 9.24
C GLY A 95 -0.18 7.98 9.94
N TYR A 96 0.17 9.03 9.18
CA TYR A 96 0.32 10.39 9.70
C TYR A 96 -1.00 11.15 9.96
N GLY A 97 -2.15 10.46 10.01
CA GLY A 97 -3.41 11.01 10.52
C GLY A 97 -4.23 11.91 9.58
N LYS A 98 -3.95 11.94 8.26
CA LYS A 98 -4.74 12.73 7.29
C LYS A 98 -5.86 11.95 6.58
N GLY A 99 -5.91 10.63 6.77
CA GLY A 99 -6.96 9.75 6.23
C GLY A 99 -7.04 9.68 4.70
N TYR A 100 -6.00 10.11 3.96
CA TYR A 100 -6.00 10.08 2.49
C TYR A 100 -6.09 8.66 1.94
N TYR A 101 -5.31 7.74 2.52
CA TYR A 101 -5.33 6.33 2.13
C TYR A 101 -6.62 5.65 2.59
N ASP A 102 -7.19 6.00 3.74
CA ASP A 102 -8.48 5.44 4.17
C ASP A 102 -9.59 5.78 3.19
N ARG A 103 -9.68 7.04 2.75
CA ARG A 103 -10.64 7.45 1.72
C ARG A 103 -10.38 6.78 0.37
N LEU A 104 -9.13 6.60 0.00
CA LEU A 104 -8.74 5.95 -1.25
C LEU A 104 -9.09 4.45 -1.27
N LEU A 105 -8.85 3.77 -0.16
CA LEU A 105 -8.94 2.31 -0.09
C LEU A 105 -10.38 1.78 -0.09
N VAL A 106 -11.39 2.64 0.12
CA VAL A 106 -12.82 2.27 0.09
C VAL A 106 -13.17 1.47 -1.17
N ASN A 107 -12.65 1.88 -2.32
CA ASN A 107 -12.95 1.26 -3.62
C ASN A 107 -11.90 0.24 -4.09
N VAL A 108 -10.88 -0.05 -3.26
CA VAL A 108 -9.77 -0.94 -3.63
C VAL A 108 -9.96 -2.29 -2.96
N PRO A 109 -10.07 -3.43 -3.67
CA PRO A 109 -10.19 -4.75 -3.05
C PRO A 109 -9.02 -5.08 -2.11
N LEU A 110 -9.30 -5.75 -0.98
CA LEU A 110 -8.27 -6.10 0.03
C LEU A 110 -7.07 -6.85 -0.57
N ASN A 111 -7.33 -7.78 -1.50
CA ASN A 111 -6.30 -8.57 -2.19
C ASN A 111 -5.46 -7.78 -3.21
N ARG A 112 -5.66 -6.45 -3.32
CA ARG A 112 -4.84 -5.52 -4.11
C ARG A 112 -4.06 -4.54 -3.25
N ARG A 113 -4.17 -4.62 -1.91
CA ARG A 113 -3.52 -3.71 -0.96
C ARG A 113 -2.32 -4.41 -0.33
N ALA A 114 -1.11 -3.93 -0.59
CA ALA A 114 0.10 -4.44 0.08
C ALA A 114 0.81 -3.32 0.84
N ALA A 115 1.24 -3.60 2.05
CA ALA A 115 2.11 -2.74 2.83
C ALA A 115 3.53 -3.29 2.81
N LEU A 116 4.49 -2.37 2.79
CA LEU A 116 5.88 -2.65 3.10
C LEU A 116 6.15 -2.08 4.48
N ALA A 117 6.75 -2.88 5.35
CA ALA A 117 7.05 -2.50 6.72
C ALA A 117 8.38 -3.13 7.14
N TYR A 118 9.14 -2.45 7.98
CA TYR A 118 10.20 -3.10 8.74
C TYR A 118 9.59 -3.91 9.89
N SER A 119 10.27 -4.95 10.36
CA SER A 119 9.75 -5.77 11.47
C SER A 119 9.59 -4.95 12.75
N LEU A 120 10.40 -3.89 12.94
CA LEU A 120 10.26 -2.92 14.04
C LEU A 120 8.98 -2.06 13.96
N GLN A 121 8.33 -2.01 12.80
CA GLN A 121 7.05 -1.32 12.60
C GLN A 121 5.87 -2.26 12.86
N MET A 122 6.12 -3.53 13.17
CA MET A 122 5.07 -4.45 13.58
C MET A 122 4.76 -4.28 15.06
N SER A 123 3.47 -4.33 15.40
CA SER A 123 2.95 -4.29 16.76
C SER A 123 1.96 -5.44 16.97
N ASP A 124 1.79 -5.86 18.23
CA ASP A 124 0.85 -6.93 18.57
C ASP A 124 -0.60 -6.54 18.23
N SER A 125 -0.94 -5.28 18.46
CA SER A 125 -2.23 -4.69 18.11
C SER A 125 -2.08 -3.18 17.93
N LEU A 126 -2.79 -2.61 16.95
CA LEU A 126 -2.91 -1.16 16.81
C LEU A 126 -4.31 -0.67 17.19
N PRO A 127 -4.43 0.57 17.70
CA PRO A 127 -5.73 1.22 17.75
C PRO A 127 -6.24 1.41 16.33
N CYS A 128 -7.45 0.93 16.05
CA CYS A 128 -8.11 1.02 14.76
C CYS A 128 -9.45 1.75 14.95
N GLY A 129 -9.63 2.87 14.25
CA GLY A 129 -10.91 3.56 14.16
C GLY A 129 -11.86 2.85 13.20
N GLU A 130 -13.15 3.21 13.25
CA GLU A 130 -14.19 2.62 12.38
C GLU A 130 -13.96 2.89 10.89
N THR A 131 -13.21 3.93 10.55
CA THR A 131 -12.92 4.35 9.18
C THR A 131 -11.54 3.93 8.70
N ASP A 132 -10.72 3.30 9.55
CA ASP A 132 -9.38 2.88 9.19
C ASP A 132 -9.44 1.61 8.34
N LEU A 133 -8.77 1.64 7.18
CA LEU A 133 -8.77 0.53 6.23
C LEU A 133 -7.43 -0.20 6.19
N SER A 134 -7.51 -1.51 6.39
CA SER A 134 -6.37 -2.44 6.49
C SER A 134 -5.69 -2.78 5.16
N ALA A 135 -4.43 -3.20 5.26
CA ALA A 135 -3.70 -3.94 4.25
C ALA A 135 -4.26 -5.37 4.10
N GLY A 136 -4.17 -5.94 2.88
CA GLY A 136 -4.42 -7.38 2.68
C GLY A 136 -3.15 -8.22 2.77
N LEU A 137 -1.99 -7.58 2.65
CA LEU A 137 -0.68 -8.18 2.72
C LEU A 137 0.27 -7.22 3.42
N VAL A 138 1.03 -7.67 4.41
CA VAL A 138 2.16 -6.92 4.98
C VAL A 138 3.43 -7.70 4.68
N VAL A 139 4.40 -7.05 4.04
CA VAL A 139 5.69 -7.64 3.70
C VAL A 139 6.77 -6.95 4.53
N THR A 140 7.56 -7.77 5.22
CA THR A 140 8.70 -7.35 6.02
C THR A 140 9.97 -8.07 5.59
N GLU A 141 11.12 -7.64 6.11
CA GLU A 141 12.39 -8.33 5.97
C GLU A 141 12.38 -9.74 6.62
N SER A 142 11.45 -9.98 7.56
CA SER A 142 11.32 -11.27 8.26
C SER A 142 10.30 -12.20 7.60
N GLY A 143 9.49 -11.72 6.66
CA GLY A 143 8.49 -12.55 5.98
C GLY A 143 7.23 -11.81 5.54
N ILE A 144 6.23 -12.60 5.16
CA ILE A 144 4.99 -12.13 4.57
C ILE A 144 3.81 -12.51 5.47
N ILE A 145 2.96 -11.55 5.79
CA ILE A 145 1.73 -11.73 6.58
C ILE A 145 0.53 -11.50 5.66
N PHE A 146 -0.33 -12.52 5.56
CA PHE A 146 -1.59 -12.42 4.84
C PHE A 146 -2.69 -11.98 5.80
N CYS A 147 -3.27 -10.82 5.54
CA CYS A 147 -4.20 -10.14 6.43
C CYS A 147 -5.64 -10.32 5.96
N GLY A 148 -6.58 -10.46 6.89
CA GLY A 148 -8.01 -10.59 6.58
C GLY A 148 -8.43 -11.87 5.85
N ILE A 149 -7.52 -12.83 5.61
CA ILE A 149 -7.88 -14.18 5.17
C ILE A 149 -8.22 -15.01 6.42
N LYS A 150 -9.48 -14.95 6.87
CA LYS A 150 -10.02 -16.00 7.75
C LYS A 150 -10.14 -17.29 6.94
N GLY A 151 -9.04 -18.00 6.76
CA GLY A 151 -9.08 -19.42 6.45
C GLY A 151 -9.64 -20.15 7.66
N ARG A 152 -10.81 -20.77 7.53
CA ARG A 152 -11.20 -21.87 8.42
C ARG A 152 -10.12 -22.95 8.32
N ILE A 153 -9.17 -22.95 9.24
CA ILE A 153 -8.52 -24.20 9.61
C ILE A 153 -9.53 -24.90 10.51
N LYS A 154 -10.29 -25.84 9.94
CA LYS A 154 -10.90 -26.88 10.78
C LYS A 154 -9.73 -27.71 11.28
N GLU A 155 -9.32 -27.50 12.52
CA GLU A 155 -8.57 -28.52 13.23
C GLU A 155 -9.44 -29.79 13.20
N GLY A 156 -8.97 -30.79 12.47
CA GLY A 156 -9.58 -32.10 12.47
C GLY A 156 -9.45 -32.66 13.87
N GLY A 157 -10.54 -32.60 14.63
CA GLY A 157 -10.66 -33.30 15.89
C GLY A 157 -10.38 -34.78 15.65
N LYS A 158 -9.24 -35.26 16.16
CA LYS A 158 -9.05 -36.68 16.40
C LYS A 158 -9.96 -37.05 17.58
N GLN A 159 -11.07 -37.72 17.28
CA GLN A 159 -11.68 -38.63 18.23
C GLN A 159 -10.62 -39.66 18.63
N HIS A 160 -10.37 -39.77 19.93
CA HIS A 160 -9.79 -40.97 20.53
C HIS A 160 -10.96 -41.86 20.97
N ASP A 161 -10.72 -43.15 20.80
CA ASP A 161 -11.60 -44.31 21.00
C ASP A 161 -12.44 -44.30 22.28
#